data_AF-A0A359JIT1-F1
#
_entry.id   AF-A0A359JIT1-F1
#
_cell.length_a   1.000
_cell.length_b   1.000
_cell.length_c   1.000
_cell.angle_alpha   90.00
_cell.angle_beta   90.00
_cell.angle_gamma   90.00
#
_symmetry.space_group_name_H-M   'P 1'
#
loop_
_entity.id
_entity.type
_entity.pdbx_description
1 polymer ?
#
loop_
_entity_poly.entity_id
_entity_poly.type
_entity_poly.pdbx_seq_one_letter_code
_entity_poly.pdbx_strand_id
1 'polypeptide(L)'
;FILHKDKVHMLPVSEKLFSGLKVVKMGDFPGEIKETAKGRTFIPSQALALELPVEKIRPSRFFSLKRSDERLLRYLRCETIMLEEQETEMLDQGEYVVVAVEGLPLGFAKVTGGVLKNLYPKAWRLM
;
A
#
# COMPACT_ATOMS: atom_id res chain seq x y z
N PHE A 1 -5.54 17.59 0.96
CA PHE A 1 -4.14 17.14 0.87
C PHE A 1 -3.24 18.31 0.51
N ILE A 2 -2.00 18.31 0.97
CA ILE A 2 -0.96 19.28 0.64
C ILE A 2 0.15 18.53 -0.11
N LEU A 3 0.69 19.15 -1.15
CA LEU A 3 1.78 18.58 -1.95
C LEU A 3 3.09 19.28 -1.59
N HIS A 4 4.04 18.50 -1.08
CA HIS A 4 5.42 18.95 -0.84
C HIS A 4 6.35 18.26 -1.84
N LYS A 5 6.76 19.01 -2.87
CA LYS A 5 7.40 18.46 -4.08
C LYS A 5 6.48 17.42 -4.73
N ASP A 6 6.81 16.15 -4.57
CA ASP A 6 6.07 15.01 -5.11
C ASP A 6 5.33 14.23 -4.03
N LYS A 7 5.47 14.62 -2.76
CA LYS A 7 4.89 13.89 -1.61
C LYS A 7 3.54 14.48 -1.22
N VAL A 8 2.54 13.61 -1.14
CA VAL A 8 1.18 13.97 -0.73
C VAL A 8 1.05 13.78 0.76
N HIS A 9 0.59 14.82 1.46
CA HIS A 9 0.41 14.83 2.91
C HIS A 9 -1.02 15.24 3.28
N MET A 10 -1.53 14.68 4.36
CA MET A 10 -2.74 15.18 5.03
C MET A 10 -2.34 15.67 6.43
N LEU A 11 -2.51 16.97 6.65
CA LEU A 11 -2.15 17.57 7.93
C LEU A 11 -3.39 17.66 8.84
N PRO A 12 -3.26 17.30 10.13
CA PRO A 12 -4.32 17.52 11.10
C PRO A 12 -4.38 18.98 11.57
N VAL A 13 -3.34 19.78 11.28
CA VAL A 13 -3.17 21.16 11.75
C VAL A 13 -2.59 22.04 10.64
N SER A 14 -2.60 23.36 10.87
CA SER A 14 -2.03 24.32 9.91
C SER A 14 -0.55 24.07 9.65
N GLU A 15 -0.16 24.11 8.38
CA GLU A 15 1.24 23.97 7.94
C GLU A 15 2.18 25.01 8.56
N LYS A 16 1.67 26.21 8.88
CA LYS A 16 2.45 27.31 9.45
C LYS A 16 3.13 26.93 10.76
N LEU A 17 2.57 25.99 11.52
CA LEU A 17 3.14 25.48 12.78
C LEU A 17 4.49 24.78 12.58
N PHE A 18 4.80 24.34 11.36
CA PHE A 18 6.05 23.67 11.03
C PHE A 18 7.15 24.63 10.56
N SER A 19 6.87 25.93 10.44
CA SER A 19 7.85 26.92 9.97
C SER A 19 9.08 26.97 10.88
N GLY A 20 10.27 26.86 10.28
CA GLY A 20 11.54 26.85 11.01
C GLY A 20 11.92 25.52 11.67
N LEU A 21 11.06 24.50 11.61
CA LEU A 21 11.35 23.17 12.16
C LEU A 21 11.94 22.22 11.11
N LYS A 22 12.83 21.33 11.56
CA LYS A 22 13.25 20.16 10.78
C LYS A 22 12.21 19.04 10.94
N VAL A 23 11.18 19.07 10.10
CA VAL A 23 10.07 18.11 10.17
C VAL A 23 10.50 16.73 9.66
N VAL A 24 10.32 15.69 10.48
CA VAL A 24 10.63 14.29 10.12
C VAL A 24 9.42 13.59 9.49
N LYS A 25 8.22 13.81 10.03
CA LYS A 25 6.93 13.32 9.51
C LYS A 25 5.90 14.43 9.57
N MET A 26 5.16 14.58 8.48
CA MET A 26 4.25 15.68 8.25
C MET A 26 2.83 15.13 8.07
N GLY A 27 2.16 14.89 9.20
CA GLY A 27 0.84 14.26 9.24
C GLY A 27 0.81 12.88 8.56
N ASP A 28 -0.35 12.52 8.03
CA ASP A 28 -0.51 11.29 7.28
C ASP A 28 0.14 11.44 5.91
N PHE A 29 0.75 10.35 5.45
CA PHE A 29 1.47 10.30 4.19
C PHE A 29 0.78 9.30 3.26
N PRO A 30 -0.26 9.70 2.50
CA PRO A 30 -0.92 8.79 1.56
C PRO A 30 0.01 8.19 0.51
N GLY A 31 1.03 8.92 0.06
CA GLY A 31 1.90 8.48 -1.02
C GLY A 31 2.59 9.63 -1.74
N GLU A 32 3.10 9.34 -2.93
CA GLU A 32 3.86 10.28 -3.73
C GLU A 32 3.47 10.18 -5.21
N ILE A 33 3.61 11.28 -5.94
CA ILE A 33 3.39 11.33 -7.39
C ILE A 33 4.75 11.14 -8.06
N LYS A 34 4.88 10.15 -8.92
CA LYS A 34 6.10 9.91 -9.71
C LYS A 34 5.83 10.06 -11.19
N GLU A 35 6.79 10.60 -11.92
CA GLU A 35 6.80 10.54 -13.37
C GLU A 35 7.13 9.11 -13.81
N THR A 36 6.31 8.53 -14.67
CA THR A 36 6.49 7.17 -15.19
C THR A 36 6.31 7.16 -16.70
N ALA A 37 6.56 6.02 -17.36
CA ALA A 37 6.25 5.87 -18.79
C ALA A 37 4.77 6.09 -19.14
N LYS A 38 3.86 6.04 -18.15
CA LYS A 38 2.42 6.33 -18.30
C LYS A 38 2.06 7.75 -17.88
N GLY A 39 3.05 8.62 -17.67
CA GLY A 39 2.90 9.96 -17.11
C GLY A 39 2.94 9.99 -15.58
N ARG A 40 2.49 11.11 -15.01
CA ARG A 40 2.37 11.31 -13.55
C ARG A 40 1.42 10.29 -12.93
N THR A 41 1.98 9.43 -12.09
CA THR A 41 1.28 8.32 -11.42
C THR A 41 1.42 8.47 -9.91
N PHE A 42 0.31 8.33 -9.20
CA PHE A 42 0.33 8.23 -7.75
C PHE A 42 0.81 6.84 -7.31
N ILE A 43 1.76 6.81 -6.39
CA ILE A 43 2.33 5.62 -5.76
C ILE A 43 1.91 5.64 -4.29
N PRO A 44 1.06 4.71 -3.85
CA PRO A 44 0.56 4.70 -2.48
C PRO A 44 1.69 4.34 -1.51
N SER A 45 1.67 4.95 -0.33
CA SER A 45 2.60 4.62 0.73
C SER A 45 2.11 3.40 1.52
N GLN A 46 3.02 2.80 2.28
CA GLN A 46 2.65 1.79 3.27
C GLN A 46 1.67 2.33 4.33
N ALA A 47 1.79 3.60 4.74
CA ALA A 47 0.92 4.18 5.76
C ALA A 47 -0.54 4.20 5.29
N LEU A 48 -0.77 4.49 4.01
CA LEU A 48 -2.12 4.49 3.44
C LEU A 48 -2.79 3.12 3.55
N ALA A 49 -2.05 2.02 3.33
CA ALA A 49 -2.63 0.67 3.45
C ALA A 49 -3.17 0.40 4.86
N LEU A 50 -2.51 0.94 5.88
CA LEU A 50 -2.84 0.70 7.29
C LEU A 50 -3.90 1.66 7.83
N GLU A 51 -4.15 2.77 7.15
CA GLU A 51 -5.10 3.81 7.58
C GLU A 51 -6.49 3.65 6.92
N LEU A 52 -6.53 3.07 5.71
CA LEU A 52 -7.78 2.95 4.96
C LEU A 52 -8.80 2.08 5.70
N PRO A 53 -10.03 2.59 5.95
CA PRO A 53 -11.10 1.77 6.49
C PRO A 53 -11.44 0.64 5.51
N VAL A 54 -11.44 -0.60 6.00
CA VAL A 54 -11.59 -1.80 5.16
C VAL A 54 -12.90 -1.77 4.38
N GLU A 55 -13.97 -1.28 4.98
CA GLU A 55 -15.29 -1.11 4.37
C GLU A 55 -15.33 -0.12 3.20
N LYS A 56 -14.30 0.72 3.04
CA LYS A 56 -14.16 1.64 1.91
C LYS A 56 -13.25 1.12 0.81
N ILE A 57 -12.57 -0.01 1.03
CA ILE A 57 -11.72 -0.65 0.03
C ILE A 57 -12.61 -1.48 -0.88
N ARG A 58 -12.47 -1.29 -2.20
CA ARG A 58 -13.20 -2.09 -3.18
C ARG A 58 -12.81 -3.58 -3.02
N PRO A 59 -13.74 -4.53 -3.16
CA PRO A 59 -13.41 -5.95 -3.10
C PRO A 59 -12.29 -6.36 -4.07
N SER A 60 -12.28 -5.82 -5.30
CA SER A 60 -11.22 -6.05 -6.30
C SER A 60 -9.85 -5.44 -5.95
N ARG A 61 -9.77 -4.71 -4.84
CA ARG A 61 -8.59 -4.02 -4.29
C ARG A 61 -8.18 -4.53 -2.92
N PHE A 62 -8.81 -5.60 -2.42
CA PHE A 62 -8.57 -6.14 -1.09
C PHE A 62 -8.32 -7.64 -1.16
N PHE A 63 -7.16 -8.08 -0.68
CA PHE A 63 -6.74 -9.48 -0.68
C PHE A 63 -6.40 -9.91 0.74
N SER A 64 -7.34 -10.60 1.40
CA SER A 64 -7.18 -11.05 2.78
C SER A 64 -6.85 -12.52 2.86
N LEU A 65 -5.68 -12.84 3.40
CA LEU A 65 -5.23 -14.18 3.69
C LEU A 65 -5.79 -14.67 5.03
N LYS A 66 -5.94 -15.98 5.17
CA LYS A 66 -6.12 -16.60 6.49
C LYS A 66 -4.78 -16.62 7.22
N ARG A 67 -4.80 -16.62 8.56
CA ARG A 67 -3.59 -16.78 9.38
C ARG A 67 -2.85 -18.08 9.10
N SER A 68 -3.58 -19.14 8.74
CA SER A 68 -3.03 -20.46 8.41
C SER A 68 -2.48 -20.56 6.98
N ASP A 69 -2.67 -19.56 6.13
CA ASP A 69 -2.19 -19.56 4.76
C ASP A 69 -0.66 -19.32 4.74
N GLU A 70 0.10 -20.23 4.14
CA GLU A 70 1.56 -20.10 4.06
C GLU A 70 2.02 -18.85 3.30
N ARG A 71 1.18 -18.33 2.39
CA ARG A 71 1.44 -17.12 1.60
C ARG A 71 1.55 -15.88 2.49
N LEU A 72 1.03 -15.93 3.72
CA LEU A 72 1.19 -14.85 4.69
C LEU A 72 2.66 -14.64 5.07
N LEU A 73 3.39 -15.71 5.39
CA LEU A 73 4.81 -15.61 5.76
C LEU A 73 5.65 -15.15 4.56
N ARG A 74 5.33 -15.65 3.37
CA ARG A 74 5.92 -15.18 2.11
C ARG A 74 5.72 -13.67 1.94
N TYR A 75 4.51 -13.18 2.22
CA TYR A 75 4.20 -11.76 2.11
C TYR A 75 5.06 -10.93 3.09
N LEU A 76 5.13 -11.36 4.35
CA LEU A 76 5.93 -10.69 5.38
C LEU A 76 7.43 -10.76 5.13
N ARG A 77 7.91 -11.75 4.36
CA ARG A 77 9.31 -11.85 3.89
C ARG A 77 9.58 -11.05 2.61
N CYS A 78 8.58 -10.36 2.07
CA CYS A 78 8.63 -9.66 0.79
C CYS A 78 8.83 -10.58 -0.43
N GLU A 79 8.43 -11.84 -0.32
CA GLU A 79 8.37 -12.77 -1.45
C GLU A 79 7.15 -12.49 -2.33
N THR A 80 7.22 -12.90 -3.60
CA THR A 80 6.10 -12.85 -4.53
C THR A 80 5.03 -13.85 -4.12
N ILE A 81 3.76 -13.46 -4.18
CA ILE A 81 2.62 -14.36 -3.93
C ILE A 81 2.02 -14.79 -5.26
N MET A 82 1.85 -16.10 -5.44
CA MET A 82 1.10 -16.66 -6.55
C MET A 82 -0.38 -16.64 -6.21
N LEU A 83 -1.19 -16.11 -7.12
CA LEU A 83 -2.64 -16.12 -7.01
C LEU A 83 -3.21 -17.39 -7.63
N GLU A 84 -4.29 -17.88 -7.05
CA GLU A 84 -5.15 -18.88 -7.67
C GLU A 84 -5.95 -18.25 -8.83
N GLU A 85 -6.56 -19.08 -9.67
CA GLU A 85 -7.31 -18.61 -10.84
C GLU A 85 -8.47 -17.70 -10.42
N GLN A 86 -9.28 -18.12 -9.44
CA GLN A 86 -10.39 -17.29 -8.95
C GLN A 86 -9.91 -15.97 -8.33
N GLU A 87 -8.79 -15.99 -7.61
CA GLU A 87 -8.21 -14.77 -7.02
C GLU A 87 -7.69 -13.81 -8.11
N THR A 88 -7.13 -14.35 -9.19
CA THR A 88 -6.65 -13.59 -10.34
C THR A 88 -7.79 -12.90 -11.08
N GLU A 89 -8.94 -13.56 -11.21
CA GLU A 89 -10.15 -13.02 -11.82
C GLU A 89 -10.82 -11.95 -10.95
N MET A 90 -10.80 -12.12 -9.63
CA MET A 90 -11.38 -11.16 -8.68
C MET A 90 -10.57 -9.87 -8.56
N LEU A 91 -9.25 -9.92 -8.76
CA LEU A 91 -8.35 -8.79 -8.58
C LEU A 91 -8.07 -8.05 -9.89
N ASP A 92 -8.25 -6.74 -9.83
CA ASP A 92 -7.99 -5.82 -10.94
C ASP A 92 -6.50 -5.81 -11.32
N GLN A 93 -6.17 -6.25 -12.54
CA GLN A 93 -4.81 -6.37 -13.04
C GLN A 93 -4.10 -5.02 -13.25
N GLY A 94 -2.79 -4.98 -12.97
CA GLY A 94 -1.94 -3.82 -13.25
C GLY A 94 -1.93 -2.76 -12.15
N GLU A 95 -2.52 -3.05 -11.00
CA GLU A 95 -2.94 -2.06 -10.01
C GLU A 95 -2.56 -2.47 -8.58
N TYR A 96 -2.68 -1.53 -7.64
CA TYR A 96 -2.38 -1.77 -6.23
C TYR A 96 -3.54 -2.50 -5.52
N VAL A 97 -3.18 -3.46 -4.68
CA VAL A 97 -4.09 -4.22 -3.82
C VAL A 97 -3.61 -4.14 -2.37
N VAL A 98 -4.52 -3.92 -1.44
CA VAL A 98 -4.22 -4.04 0.00
C VAL A 98 -4.19 -5.51 0.34
N VAL A 99 -3.05 -5.97 0.84
CA VAL A 99 -2.88 -7.32 1.39
C VAL A 99 -3.22 -7.25 2.88
N ALA A 100 -4.02 -8.20 3.35
CA ALA A 100 -4.51 -8.28 4.72
C ALA A 100 -4.40 -9.71 5.28
N VAL A 101 -4.54 -9.84 6.59
CA VAL A 101 -4.70 -11.12 7.30
C VAL A 101 -5.94 -11.06 8.17
N GLU A 102 -6.85 -12.02 8.02
CA GLU A 102 -8.14 -12.04 8.76
C GLU A 102 -8.87 -10.68 8.71
N GLY A 103 -8.84 -10.02 7.55
CA GLY A 103 -9.45 -8.70 7.33
C GLY A 103 -8.62 -7.51 7.81
N LEU A 104 -7.47 -7.72 8.47
CA LEU A 104 -6.61 -6.64 8.96
C LEU A 104 -5.52 -6.27 7.94
N PRO A 105 -5.46 -5.02 7.46
CA PRO A 105 -4.46 -4.60 6.49
C PRO A 105 -3.01 -4.77 6.98
N LEU A 106 -2.16 -5.27 6.09
CA LEU A 106 -0.72 -5.45 6.31
C LEU A 106 0.13 -4.54 5.44
N GLY A 107 -0.34 -4.17 4.25
CA GLY A 107 0.41 -3.35 3.31
C GLY A 107 -0.11 -3.47 1.89
N PHE A 108 0.68 -2.99 0.92
CA PHE A 108 0.35 -3.10 -0.49
C PHE A 108 1.08 -4.24 -1.20
N ALA A 109 0.47 -4.70 -2.29
CA ALA A 109 1.14 -5.35 -3.40
C ALA A 109 0.61 -4.78 -4.72
N LYS A 110 1.23 -5.15 -5.85
CA LYS A 110 0.74 -4.83 -7.19
C LYS A 110 0.39 -6.11 -7.94
N VAL A 111 -0.85 -6.19 -8.44
CA VAL A 111 -1.35 -7.36 -9.19
C VAL A 111 -0.80 -7.32 -10.61
N THR A 112 -0.16 -8.40 -11.08
CA THR A 112 0.31 -8.49 -12.47
C THR A 112 0.41 -9.94 -12.91
N GLY A 113 -0.46 -10.38 -13.83
CA GLY A 113 -0.32 -11.67 -14.49
C GLY A 113 -0.37 -12.86 -13.54
N GLY A 114 -1.37 -12.89 -12.65
CA GLY A 114 -1.55 -13.98 -11.67
C GLY A 114 -0.58 -13.94 -10.49
N VAL A 115 0.21 -12.87 -10.33
CA VAL A 115 1.08 -12.70 -9.16
C VAL A 115 0.86 -11.37 -8.45
N LEU A 116 1.09 -11.37 -7.14
CA LEU A 116 1.22 -10.16 -6.34
C LEU A 116 2.69 -9.80 -6.20
N LYS A 117 3.11 -8.73 -6.88
CA LYS A 117 4.41 -8.11 -6.67
C LYS A 117 4.39 -7.38 -5.34
N ASN A 118 5.10 -7.94 -4.38
CA ASN A 118 5.06 -7.51 -3.00
C ASN A 118 5.77 -6.16 -2.80
N LEU A 119 5.11 -5.23 -2.10
CA LEU A 119 5.62 -3.89 -1.79
C LEU A 119 5.90 -3.71 -0.28
N TYR A 120 5.95 -4.82 0.47
CA TYR A 120 6.14 -4.78 1.92
C TYR A 120 7.48 -4.12 2.29
N PRO A 121 7.49 -3.19 3.26
CA PRO A 121 8.68 -2.38 3.55
C PRO A 121 9.88 -3.22 3.95
N LYS A 122 11.04 -2.93 3.35
CA LYS A 122 12.29 -3.65 3.63
C LYS A 122 12.65 -3.72 5.11
N ALA A 123 12.43 -2.63 5.84
CA ALA A 123 12.74 -2.54 7.26
C ALA A 123 11.83 -3.39 8.15
N TRP A 124 10.71 -3.91 7.64
CA TRP A 124 9.72 -4.67 8.41
C TRP A 124 9.72 -6.16 8.06
N ARG A 125 10.54 -6.57 7.09
CA ARG A 125 10.56 -7.94 6.60
C ARG A 125 10.91 -8.89 7.73
N LEU A 126 10.16 -9.99 7.81
CA LEU A 126 10.54 -11.11 8.65
C LEU A 126 11.81 -11.74 8.07
N MET A 127 12.80 -12.02 8.93
CA MET A 127 14.05 -12.71 8.56
C MET A 127 13.95 -14.21 8.82
#